data_AF-A0A2G2YVF5-F1
#
_entry.id   AF-A0A2G2YVF5-F1
#
_cell.length_a   1.000
_cell.length_b   1.000
_cell.length_c   1.000
_cell.angle_alpha   90.00
_cell.angle_beta   90.00
_cell.angle_gamma   90.00
#
_symmetry.space_group_name_H-M   'P 1'
#
loop_
_entity.id
_entity.type
_entity.pdbx_description
1 polymer ?
#
loop_
_entity_poly.entity_id
_entity_poly.type
_entity_poly.pdbx_seq_one_letter_code
_entity_poly.pdbx_strand_id
1 'polypeptide(L)'
;MFVPGVEIPEWFTYKNWGTDRISVALPKNWYTPTFTGFAICVVFDMITSHFIISPKHLKMFQGPVMKFTFTSHDGARSGVSFLLGRIGSEKPLGLDNTFLGYLPIRSVRTGYLCGDRYNRVRDWIQLDFGTCYKPEEAIKGLGVPLVNKYDICDPE
;
A
#
# COMPACT_ATOMS: atom_id res chain seq x y z
N MET A 1 2.11 -3.84 10.62
CA MET A 1 2.24 -4.98 11.55
C MET A 1 2.27 -6.25 10.73
N PHE A 2 3.19 -7.17 11.03
CA PHE A 2 3.16 -8.52 10.46
C PHE A 2 2.33 -9.40 11.38
N VAL A 3 1.33 -10.06 10.81
CA VAL A 3 0.48 -11.02 11.50
C VAL A 3 0.64 -12.39 10.85
N PRO A 4 0.69 -13.47 11.63
CA PRO A 4 0.70 -14.81 11.09
C PRO A 4 -0.64 -15.09 10.42
N GLY A 5 -0.61 -15.71 9.22
CA GLY A 5 -1.79 -16.07 8.46
C GLY A 5 -1.72 -15.60 7.01
N VAL A 6 -2.62 -16.16 6.20
CA VAL A 6 -2.66 -15.96 4.74
C VAL A 6 -3.96 -15.33 4.27
N GLU A 7 -4.69 -14.63 5.14
CA GLU A 7 -6.03 -14.14 4.85
C GLU A 7 -6.08 -12.62 4.82
N ILE A 8 -6.79 -12.09 3.83
CA ILE A 8 -7.18 -10.68 3.79
C ILE A 8 -8.46 -10.56 4.64
N PRO A 9 -8.50 -9.72 5.69
CA PRO A 9 -9.67 -9.60 6.54
C PRO A 9 -10.94 -9.22 5.76
N GLU A 10 -12.09 -9.74 6.18
CA GLU A 10 -13.35 -9.58 5.44
C GLU A 10 -13.83 -8.13 5.28
N TRP A 11 -13.48 -7.25 6.23
CA TRP A 11 -13.82 -5.83 6.17
C TRP A 11 -13.05 -5.05 5.07
N PHE A 12 -12.10 -5.68 4.37
CA PHE A 12 -11.45 -5.08 3.20
C PHE A 12 -12.39 -5.07 1.99
N THR A 13 -12.93 -3.88 1.67
CA THR A 13 -13.89 -3.69 0.57
C THR A 13 -13.29 -3.94 -0.81
N TYR A 14 -12.01 -3.59 -1.00
CA TYR A 14 -11.29 -3.81 -2.25
C TYR A 14 -10.18 -4.81 -1.98
N LYS A 15 -10.36 -6.05 -2.43
CA LYS A 15 -9.39 -7.13 -2.28
C LYS A 15 -9.30 -7.99 -3.53
N ASN A 16 -8.13 -8.54 -3.81
CA ASN A 16 -7.92 -9.49 -4.89
C ASN A 16 -6.84 -10.50 -4.53
N TRP A 17 -6.92 -11.70 -5.11
CA TRP A 17 -5.98 -12.80 -4.95
C TRP A 17 -5.27 -13.10 -6.27
N GLY A 18 -4.01 -13.56 -6.20
CA GLY A 18 -3.23 -13.97 -7.36
C GLY A 18 -2.82 -12.83 -8.30
N THR A 19 -2.92 -11.58 -7.86
CA THR A 19 -2.52 -10.39 -8.64
C THR A 19 -1.48 -9.57 -7.90
N ASP A 20 -0.50 -9.05 -8.63
CA ASP A 20 0.52 -8.12 -8.14
C ASP A 20 0.01 -6.68 -8.00
N ARG A 21 -1.20 -6.41 -8.49
CA ARG A 21 -1.84 -5.10 -8.49
C ARG A 21 -3.36 -5.19 -8.46
N ILE A 22 -3.98 -4.28 -7.71
CA ILE A 22 -5.42 -4.02 -7.73
C ILE A 22 -5.69 -2.59 -8.20
N SER A 23 -6.77 -2.43 -8.95
CA SER A 23 -7.25 -1.14 -9.44
C SER A 23 -8.64 -0.87 -8.87
N VAL A 24 -8.78 0.26 -8.21
CA VAL A 24 -9.97 0.67 -7.47
C VAL A 24 -10.49 1.96 -8.07
N ALA A 25 -11.72 1.93 -8.58
CA ALA A 25 -12.45 3.15 -8.91
C ALA A 25 -12.84 3.86 -7.61
N LEU A 26 -12.34 5.07 -7.42
CA LEU A 26 -12.66 5.86 -6.23
C LEU A 26 -14.11 6.36 -6.35
N PRO A 27 -14.93 6.22 -5.28
CA PRO A 27 -16.29 6.74 -5.30
C PRO A 27 -16.34 8.24 -5.58
N LYS A 28 -17.46 8.72 -6.13
CA LYS A 28 -17.69 10.16 -6.26
C LYS A 28 -17.65 10.79 -4.87
N ASN A 29 -16.93 11.91 -4.73
CA ASN A 29 -16.76 12.63 -3.46
C ASN A 29 -16.12 11.80 -2.34
N TRP A 30 -15.27 10.81 -2.66
CA TRP A 30 -14.57 9.97 -1.68
C TRP A 30 -13.75 10.77 -0.65
N TYR A 31 -13.22 11.94 -1.04
CA TYR A 31 -12.42 12.80 -0.17
C TYR A 31 -13.33 13.65 0.74
N THR A 32 -13.88 13.01 1.76
CA THR A 32 -14.74 13.63 2.77
C THR A 32 -13.90 14.22 3.92
N PRO A 33 -14.45 15.15 4.73
CA PRO A 33 -13.77 15.65 5.93
C PRO A 33 -13.45 14.57 6.98
N THR A 34 -14.15 13.44 6.89
CA THR A 34 -14.01 12.28 7.77
C THR A 34 -13.01 11.27 7.24
N PHE A 35 -12.60 11.38 5.97
CA PHE A 35 -11.58 10.52 5.38
C PHE A 35 -10.22 10.76 6.06
N THR A 36 -9.56 9.68 6.47
CA THR A 36 -8.29 9.75 7.21
C THR A 36 -7.13 9.11 6.46
N GLY A 37 -7.38 8.13 5.61
CA GLY A 37 -6.34 7.41 4.89
C GLY A 37 -6.80 6.08 4.31
N PHE A 38 -5.84 5.23 3.99
CA PHE A 38 -6.07 3.91 3.41
C PHE A 38 -5.55 2.84 4.36
N ALA A 39 -6.33 1.81 4.64
CA ALA A 39 -5.78 0.59 5.23
C ALA A 39 -5.17 -0.25 4.12
N ILE A 40 -4.17 -1.05 4.49
CA ILE A 40 -3.37 -1.83 3.56
C ILE A 40 -3.29 -3.25 4.11
N CYS A 41 -3.64 -4.23 3.27
CA CYS A 41 -3.36 -5.63 3.50
C CYS A 41 -2.52 -6.16 2.34
N VAL A 42 -1.42 -6.84 2.67
CA VAL A 42 -0.59 -7.53 1.69
C VAL A 42 -0.31 -8.92 2.22
N VAL A 43 -0.78 -9.93 1.50
CA VAL A 43 -0.47 -11.34 1.77
C VAL A 43 0.62 -11.73 0.80
N PHE A 44 1.75 -12.20 1.33
CA PHE A 44 2.90 -12.53 0.51
C PHE A 44 3.74 -13.65 1.10
N ASP A 45 4.33 -14.43 0.21
CA ASP A 45 5.33 -15.44 0.51
C ASP A 45 6.73 -14.86 0.58
N MET A 46 7.70 -15.71 0.92
CA MET A 46 9.11 -15.36 1.04
C MET A 46 9.57 -14.45 -0.11
N ILE A 47 9.90 -13.19 0.22
CA ILE A 47 10.46 -12.25 -0.76
C ILE A 47 11.96 -12.20 -0.63
N THR A 48 12.62 -12.41 -1.75
CA THR A 48 14.06 -12.31 -1.94
C THR A 48 14.60 -10.95 -1.50
N SER A 49 15.81 -10.96 -0.94
CA SER A 49 16.50 -9.77 -0.47
C SER A 49 16.72 -8.76 -1.61
N HIS A 50 16.25 -7.53 -1.42
CA HIS A 50 16.60 -6.39 -2.26
C HIS A 50 17.60 -5.49 -1.53
N PHE A 51 18.64 -5.04 -2.22
CA PHE A 51 19.54 -4.04 -1.67
C PHE A 51 18.94 -2.65 -1.86
N ILE A 52 18.79 -1.92 -0.76
CA ILE A 52 18.41 -0.51 -0.81
C ILE A 52 19.65 0.32 -0.54
N ILE A 53 20.04 1.09 -1.55
CA ILE A 53 21.10 2.07 -1.44
C ILE A 53 20.49 3.31 -0.79
N SER A 54 20.84 3.57 0.47
CA SER A 54 20.59 4.87 1.10
C SER A 54 21.85 5.73 1.00
N PRO A 55 21.74 7.08 1.01
CA PRO A 55 22.90 7.97 0.84
C PRO A 55 24.01 7.80 1.88
N LYS A 56 23.73 7.09 2.99
CA LYS A 56 24.67 6.93 4.11
C LYS A 56 25.11 5.47 4.32
N HIS A 57 24.32 4.47 3.93
CA HIS A 57 24.67 3.04 4.08
C HIS A 57 23.92 2.14 3.07
N LEU A 58 24.56 1.04 2.66
CA LEU A 58 23.90 -0.14 2.07
C LEU A 58 23.18 -0.89 3.20
N LYS A 59 21.84 -0.95 3.14
CA LYS A 59 21.07 -1.81 4.04
C LYS A 59 20.33 -2.85 3.22
N MET A 60 20.49 -4.11 3.60
CA MET A 60 19.71 -5.18 3.03
C MET A 60 18.27 -5.05 3.49
N PHE A 61 17.34 -5.09 2.54
CA PHE A 61 15.92 -5.04 2.79
C PHE A 61 15.29 -6.33 2.27
N GLN A 62 14.47 -6.96 3.09
CA GLN A 62 13.73 -8.15 2.69
C GLN A 62 12.25 -7.83 2.71
N GLY A 63 11.62 -7.82 1.53
CA GLY A 63 10.20 -7.55 1.37
C GLY A 63 9.85 -6.82 0.07
N PRO A 64 8.56 -6.67 -0.26
CA PRO A 64 8.17 -6.03 -1.50
C PRO A 64 8.25 -4.51 -1.39
N VAL A 65 8.55 -3.87 -2.52
CA VAL A 65 8.31 -2.44 -2.71
C VAL A 65 6.89 -2.27 -3.23
N MET A 66 6.03 -1.68 -2.40
CA MET A 66 4.64 -1.42 -2.72
C MET A 66 4.45 0.02 -3.20
N LYS A 67 3.45 0.26 -4.03
CA LYS A 67 3.15 1.55 -4.62
C LYS A 67 1.65 1.81 -4.70
N PHE A 68 1.27 3.01 -4.30
CA PHE A 68 -0.01 3.63 -4.64
C PHE A 68 0.19 4.51 -5.86
N THR A 69 -0.66 4.37 -6.86
CA THR A 69 -0.74 5.27 -8.01
C THR A 69 -2.16 5.78 -8.15
N PHE A 70 -2.33 7.08 -8.04
CA PHE A 70 -3.59 7.77 -8.20
C PHE A 70 -3.67 8.36 -9.60
N THR A 71 -4.81 8.20 -10.26
CA THR A 71 -5.10 8.81 -11.57
C THR A 71 -6.24 9.81 -11.43
N SER A 72 -6.06 11.02 -11.97
CA SER A 72 -7.10 12.07 -12.02
C SER A 72 -7.87 12.08 -13.34
N HIS A 73 -8.96 12.86 -13.38
CA HIS A 73 -9.81 13.05 -14.56
C HIS A 73 -9.07 13.45 -15.84
N ASP A 74 -7.99 14.22 -15.73
CA ASP A 74 -7.16 14.64 -16.86
C ASP A 74 -6.08 13.61 -17.24
N GLY A 75 -6.14 12.40 -16.69
CA GLY A 75 -5.19 11.32 -16.92
C GLY A 75 -3.85 11.48 -16.18
N ALA A 76 -3.67 12.55 -15.42
CA ALA A 76 -2.47 12.74 -14.63
C ALA A 76 -2.32 11.67 -13.54
N ARG A 77 -1.08 11.20 -13.35
CA ARG A 77 -0.74 10.19 -12.35
C ARG A 77 0.17 10.75 -11.26
N SER A 78 -0.11 10.37 -10.02
CA SER A 78 0.70 10.68 -8.85
C SER A 78 0.85 9.42 -8.03
N GLY A 79 2.02 9.16 -7.44
CA GLY A 79 2.18 7.92 -6.68
C GLY A 79 3.19 8.02 -5.57
N VAL A 80 2.97 7.21 -4.54
CA VAL A 80 3.84 7.03 -3.37
C VAL A 80 4.25 5.57 -3.29
N SER A 81 5.54 5.34 -3.12
CA SER A 81 6.09 4.01 -2.88
C SER A 81 6.52 3.87 -1.43
N PHE A 82 6.36 2.68 -0.88
CA PHE A 82 6.80 2.34 0.46
C PHE A 82 7.35 0.91 0.50
N LEU A 83 8.17 0.66 1.50
CA LEU A 83 8.88 -0.59 1.68
C LEU A 83 8.14 -1.43 2.71
N LEU A 84 7.76 -2.64 2.32
CA LEU A 84 7.09 -3.58 3.18
C LEU A 84 8.05 -4.67 3.67
N GLY A 85 8.73 -4.52 4.79
CA GLY A 85 9.71 -5.55 5.13
C GLY A 85 10.61 -5.25 6.30
N ARG A 86 11.63 -6.09 6.48
CA ARG A 86 12.66 -5.92 7.51
C ARG A 86 13.93 -5.35 6.90
N ILE A 87 14.50 -4.38 7.60
CA ILE A 87 15.80 -3.79 7.26
C ILE A 87 16.86 -4.44 8.14
N GLY A 88 17.97 -4.88 7.54
CA GLY A 88 19.16 -5.36 8.25
C GLY A 88 19.06 -6.78 8.82
N SER A 89 18.10 -7.59 8.38
CA SER A 89 18.03 -9.01 8.73
C SER A 89 18.53 -9.86 7.57
N GLU A 90 19.41 -10.81 7.85
CA GLU A 90 19.84 -11.83 6.89
C GLU A 90 18.88 -13.02 6.81
N LYS A 91 18.08 -13.22 7.87
CA LYS A 91 17.09 -14.30 7.90
C LYS A 91 15.88 -13.90 7.08
N PRO A 92 15.51 -14.71 6.07
CA PRO A 92 14.30 -14.51 5.29
C PRO A 92 13.08 -14.27 6.18
N LEU A 93 12.19 -13.39 5.74
CA LEU A 93 10.82 -13.39 6.25
C LEU A 93 10.25 -14.79 6.02
N GLY A 94 9.59 -15.36 7.05
CA GLY A 94 9.01 -16.71 6.97
C GLY A 94 7.97 -16.83 5.85
N LEU A 95 7.47 -18.03 5.59
CA LEU A 95 6.36 -18.22 4.65
C LEU A 95 5.06 -17.64 5.22
N ASP A 96 4.10 -17.32 4.36
CA ASP A 96 2.72 -17.01 4.77
C ASP A 96 2.58 -15.79 5.72
N ASN A 97 3.18 -14.66 5.33
CA ASN A 97 3.01 -13.42 6.08
C ASN A 97 1.87 -12.58 5.53
N THR A 98 1.05 -12.09 6.46
CA THR A 98 0.14 -10.99 6.18
C THR A 98 0.70 -9.72 6.82
N PHE A 99 0.81 -8.66 6.02
CA PHE A 99 1.07 -7.33 6.54
C PHE A 99 -0.20 -6.52 6.56
N LEU A 100 -0.49 -5.93 7.72
CA LEU A 100 -1.51 -4.91 7.89
C LEU A 100 -0.86 -3.57 8.17
N GLY A 101 -1.26 -2.54 7.43
CA GLY A 101 -0.76 -1.19 7.59
C GLY A 101 -1.82 -0.14 7.38
N TYR A 102 -1.45 1.08 7.70
CA TYR A 102 -2.28 2.25 7.49
C TYR A 102 -1.44 3.35 6.86
N LEU A 103 -1.92 3.90 5.76
CA LEU A 103 -1.32 5.02 5.06
C LEU A 103 -2.19 6.27 5.30
N PRO A 104 -1.76 7.17 6.20
CA PRO A 104 -2.47 8.41 6.44
C PRO A 104 -2.50 9.27 5.18
N ILE A 105 -3.64 9.91 4.90
CA ILE A 105 -3.77 10.82 3.76
C ILE A 105 -2.80 12.01 3.85
N ARG A 106 -2.42 12.40 5.07
CA ARG A 106 -1.38 13.41 5.30
C ARG A 106 -0.03 12.96 4.76
N SER A 107 0.35 11.69 4.90
CA SER A 107 1.63 11.18 4.37
C SER A 107 1.67 11.19 2.84
N VAL A 108 0.51 10.94 2.22
CA VAL A 108 0.31 11.12 0.77
C VAL A 108 0.45 12.60 0.41
N ARG A 109 -0.05 13.52 1.26
CA ARG A 109 -0.01 14.95 1.01
C ARG A 109 1.35 15.61 1.25
N THR A 110 2.23 15.15 2.13
CA THR A 110 3.34 15.99 2.65
C THR A 110 4.73 15.73 2.05
N GLY A 111 4.92 14.87 1.02
CA GLY A 111 6.23 14.83 0.34
C GLY A 111 6.72 13.51 -0.25
N TYR A 112 5.86 12.50 -0.43
CA TYR A 112 6.25 11.24 -1.09
C TYR A 112 5.59 11.01 -2.46
N LEU A 113 4.80 11.98 -2.94
CA LEU A 113 4.31 11.97 -4.31
C LEU A 113 5.36 12.55 -5.25
N CYS A 114 5.73 11.81 -6.28
CA CYS A 114 6.51 12.37 -7.38
C CYS A 114 5.59 13.30 -8.21
N GLY A 115 5.81 14.62 -8.14
CA GLY A 115 5.14 15.65 -8.97
C GLY A 115 4.39 16.76 -8.21
N ASP A 116 4.36 17.96 -8.81
CA ASP A 116 3.93 19.27 -8.23
C ASP A 116 2.44 19.46 -7.87
N ARG A 117 1.62 18.41 -7.75
CA ARG A 117 0.15 18.58 -7.77
C ARG A 117 -0.57 18.28 -6.44
N TYR A 118 -0.16 18.99 -5.40
CA TYR A 118 -0.79 18.98 -4.06
C TYR A 118 -2.28 19.38 -4.05
N ASN A 119 -2.75 20.09 -5.09
CA ASN A 119 -4.13 20.61 -5.15
C ASN A 119 -5.16 19.67 -5.81
N ARG A 120 -4.78 18.47 -6.26
CA ARG A 120 -5.66 17.60 -7.07
C ARG A 120 -6.09 16.31 -6.40
N VAL A 121 -5.86 16.15 -5.10
CA VAL A 121 -6.26 14.93 -4.36
C VAL A 121 -7.74 14.64 -4.56
N ARG A 122 -8.60 15.67 -4.53
CA ARG A 122 -10.05 15.53 -4.76
C ARG A 122 -10.43 15.06 -6.16
N ASP A 123 -9.55 15.28 -7.13
CA ASP A 123 -9.80 14.99 -8.55
C ASP A 123 -9.37 13.57 -8.93
N TRP A 124 -8.82 12.80 -7.98
CA TRP A 124 -8.48 11.41 -8.22
C TRP A 124 -9.73 10.56 -8.35
N ILE A 125 -9.75 9.76 -9.41
CA ILE A 125 -10.86 8.87 -9.78
C ILE A 125 -10.48 7.40 -9.69
N GLN A 126 -9.18 7.09 -9.68
CA GLN A 126 -8.71 5.71 -9.62
C GLN A 126 -7.48 5.62 -8.74
N LEU A 127 -7.43 4.55 -7.96
CA LEU A 127 -6.29 4.11 -7.18
C LEU A 127 -5.81 2.76 -7.70
N ASP A 128 -4.56 2.69 -8.11
CA ASP A 128 -3.85 1.44 -8.31
C ASP A 128 -2.94 1.17 -7.12
N PHE A 129 -3.08 -0.01 -6.51
CA PHE A 129 -2.23 -0.47 -5.41
C PHE A 129 -1.56 -1.78 -5.80
N GLY A 130 -0.23 -1.85 -5.73
CA GLY A 130 0.50 -3.06 -6.12
C GLY A 130 2.01 -2.93 -5.94
N THR A 131 2.76 -3.89 -6.45
CA THR A 131 4.23 -3.87 -6.38
C THR A 131 4.86 -3.00 -7.47
N CYS A 132 6.04 -2.43 -7.20
CA CYS A 132 6.83 -1.68 -8.21
C CYS A 132 7.49 -2.59 -9.25
N TYR A 133 7.90 -3.77 -8.82
CA TYR A 133 8.55 -4.80 -9.63
C TYR A 133 7.74 -6.08 -9.48
N LYS A 134 7.81 -7.00 -10.43
CA LYS A 134 7.22 -8.33 -10.26
C LYS A 134 8.15 -9.14 -9.35
N PRO A 135 7.88 -9.29 -8.03
CA PRO A 135 8.53 -10.38 -7.33
C PRO A 135 8.04 -11.66 -7.98
N GLU A 136 8.93 -12.63 -8.20
CA GLU A 136 8.62 -13.95 -8.77
C GLU A 136 7.56 -14.66 -7.90
N GLU A 137 6.28 -14.38 -8.15
CA GLU A 137 5.10 -15.01 -7.54
C GLU A 137 4.87 -14.80 -6.03
N ALA A 138 5.59 -13.87 -5.41
CA ALA A 138 5.52 -13.74 -3.96
C ALA A 138 4.23 -13.07 -3.44
N ILE A 139 3.53 -12.23 -4.22
CA ILE A 139 2.28 -11.61 -3.75
C ILE A 139 1.10 -12.55 -3.99
N LYS A 140 0.48 -13.00 -2.89
CA LYS A 140 -0.72 -13.84 -2.92
C LYS A 140 -1.99 -13.02 -2.93
N GLY A 141 -2.01 -11.91 -2.19
CA GLY A 141 -3.23 -11.13 -1.99
C GLY A 141 -2.97 -9.68 -1.65
N LEU A 142 -3.87 -8.81 -2.11
CA LEU A 142 -3.83 -7.37 -1.87
C LEU A 142 -5.19 -6.87 -1.42
N GLY A 143 -5.21 -5.98 -0.44
CA GLY A 143 -6.41 -5.31 0.03
C GLY A 143 -6.18 -3.83 0.33
N VAL A 144 -7.13 -2.97 -0.04
CA VAL A 144 -7.04 -1.51 0.20
C VAL A 144 -8.39 -0.81 0.37
N PRO A 145 -8.99 -0.78 1.58
CA PRO A 145 -10.18 0.00 1.84
C PRO A 145 -9.82 1.46 2.12
N LEU A 146 -10.77 2.34 1.82
CA LEU A 146 -10.77 3.72 2.28
C LEU A 146 -11.20 3.72 3.75
N VAL A 147 -10.52 4.49 4.58
CA VAL A 147 -10.79 4.57 6.02
C VAL A 147 -11.24 5.98 6.38
N ASN A 148 -12.36 6.04 7.09
CA ASN A 148 -12.91 7.23 7.69
C ASN A 148 -12.75 7.20 9.22
N LYS A 149 -12.87 8.37 9.86
CA LYS A 149 -12.79 8.50 11.32
C LYS A 149 -13.74 7.57 12.08
N TYR A 150 -14.93 7.32 11.52
CA TYR A 150 -15.94 6.50 12.17
C TYR A 150 -15.60 5.00 12.10
N ASP A 151 -14.84 4.57 11.09
CA ASP A 151 -14.43 3.16 10.92
C ASP A 151 -13.39 2.72 11.98
N ILE A 152 -12.79 3.69 12.70
CA ILE A 152 -11.77 3.45 13.74
C ILE A 152 -12.40 3.45 15.13
N CYS A 153 -13.67 3.89 15.26
CA CYS A 153 -14.30 4.21 16.54
C CYS A 153 -15.44 3.27 16.96
N ASP A 154 -15.64 2.13 16.29
CA ASP A 154 -16.49 1.06 16.82
C ASP A 154 -15.62 0.01 17.53
N PRO A 155 -15.47 0.08 18.86
CA PRO A 155 -15.33 -1.13 19.65
C PRO A 155 -16.74 -1.74 19.79
N GLU A 156 -16.95 -2.93 19.21
CA GLU A 156 -17.99 -3.83 19.75
C GLU A 156 -17.70 -4.16 21.22
#